data_AF-A0A7H0VE09-F1
#
_entry.id   AF-A0A7H0VE09-F1
#
_cell.length_a   1.000
_cell.length_b   1.000
_cell.length_c   1.000
_cell.angle_alpha   90.00
_cell.angle_beta   90.00
_cell.angle_gamma   90.00
#
_symmetry.space_group_name_H-M   'P 1'
#
loop_
_entity.id
_entity.type
_entity.pdbx_description
1 polymer ?
#
loop_
_entity_poly.entity_id
_entity_poly.type
_entity_poly.pdbx_seq_one_letter_code
_entity_poly.pdbx_strand_id
1 'polypeptide(L)'
;MLLVLLALILYYWESSPLQGSEETKEVAQKVSEPLIKEEKNSDTLIFSLESVLGVSDYDVRLIQIDSSFVSEDIPNQRLELVHQVNSTFQVIYSDLIHSDFEKVQFKDFNSDHIPDLLIQCISDVRSNWTYNLYLIEKDGPSLKKIEGFNRIKNPEWDYETGLIRSYVVSGQDYKELYRINRNDSVERFEWEVASPIKEE
;
A
#
# COMPACT_ATOMS: atom_id res chain seq x y z
N MET A 1 -38.21 -37.08 -18.99
CA MET A 1 -38.19 -35.61 -19.08
C MET A 1 -36.92 -34.96 -18.51
N LEU A 2 -36.02 -35.70 -17.84
CA LEU A 2 -34.75 -35.17 -17.32
C LEU A 2 -33.56 -35.33 -18.30
N LEU A 3 -33.67 -36.22 -19.29
CA LEU A 3 -32.59 -36.54 -20.24
C LEU A 3 -32.46 -35.55 -21.42
N VAL A 4 -33.48 -34.74 -21.69
CA VAL A 4 -33.45 -33.76 -22.80
C VAL A 4 -32.77 -32.45 -22.38
N LEU A 5 -32.79 -32.11 -21.07
CA LEU A 5 -32.11 -30.91 -20.56
C LEU A 5 -30.58 -31.06 -20.51
N LEU A 6 -30.07 -32.26 -20.21
CA LEU A 6 -28.62 -32.50 -20.12
C LEU A 6 -27.93 -32.48 -21.49
N ALA A 7 -28.63 -32.89 -22.56
CA ALA A 7 -28.09 -32.86 -23.92
C ALA A 7 -27.96 -31.43 -24.49
N LEU A 8 -28.84 -30.51 -24.07
CA LEU A 8 -28.78 -29.10 -24.50
C LEU A 8 -27.66 -28.30 -23.80
N ILE A 9 -27.32 -28.66 -22.55
CA ILE A 9 -26.24 -28.00 -21.80
C ILE A 9 -24.85 -28.41 -22.34
N LEU A 10 -24.69 -29.68 -22.75
CA LEU A 10 -23.44 -30.15 -23.36
C LEU A 10 -23.24 -29.62 -24.79
N TYR A 11 -24.31 -29.52 -25.59
CA TYR A 11 -24.22 -28.97 -26.95
C TYR A 11 -23.87 -27.48 -26.97
N TYR A 12 -24.27 -26.72 -25.94
CA TYR A 12 -23.95 -25.30 -25.82
C TYR A 12 -22.53 -25.01 -25.30
N TRP A 13 -21.84 -26.00 -24.74
CA TRP A 13 -20.48 -25.80 -24.25
C TRP A 13 -19.41 -26.08 -25.32
N GLU A 14 -19.73 -26.90 -26.32
CA GLU A 14 -18.79 -27.36 -27.35
C GLU A 14 -18.76 -26.50 -28.64
N SER A 15 -19.55 -25.42 -28.70
CA SER A 15 -19.70 -24.60 -29.93
C SER A 15 -19.35 -23.11 -29.79
N SER A 16 -18.62 -22.73 -28.74
CA SER A 16 -18.09 -21.35 -28.63
C SER A 16 -16.67 -21.27 -29.21
N PRO A 17 -16.45 -20.53 -30.31
CA PRO A 17 -15.12 -20.33 -30.87
C PRO A 17 -14.24 -19.50 -29.92
N LEU A 18 -13.02 -19.97 -29.71
CA LEU A 18 -11.90 -19.20 -29.19
C LEU A 18 -11.64 -18.00 -30.11
N GLN A 19 -12.14 -16.83 -29.72
CA GLN A 19 -11.66 -15.54 -30.21
C GLN A 19 -11.24 -14.73 -28.99
N GLY A 20 -9.92 -14.60 -28.84
CA GLY A 20 -9.34 -13.65 -27.90
C GLY A 20 -9.69 -12.23 -28.32
N SER A 21 -10.26 -11.49 -27.40
CA SER A 21 -10.17 -10.04 -27.34
C SER A 21 -9.65 -9.67 -25.95
N GLU A 22 -8.70 -8.74 -25.91
CA GLU A 22 -7.90 -8.32 -24.75
C GLU A 22 -8.69 -7.61 -23.64
N GLU A 23 -10.03 -7.75 -23.58
CA GLU A 23 -10.90 -6.96 -22.71
C GLU A 23 -11.42 -7.71 -21.47
N THR A 24 -11.03 -8.97 -21.22
CA THR A 24 -11.55 -9.75 -20.07
C THR A 24 -10.58 -9.92 -18.89
N LYS A 25 -9.56 -9.05 -18.75
CA LYS A 25 -8.70 -9.02 -17.55
C LYS A 25 -8.85 -7.79 -16.66
N GLU A 26 -9.78 -6.88 -16.97
CA GLU A 26 -10.05 -5.68 -16.15
C GLU A 26 -11.29 -5.86 -15.25
N VAL A 27 -11.44 -7.03 -14.65
CA VAL A 27 -12.39 -7.25 -13.54
C VAL A 27 -11.63 -7.89 -12.38
N ALA A 28 -10.47 -7.33 -12.04
CA ALA A 28 -9.91 -7.48 -10.70
C ALA A 28 -10.61 -6.43 -9.82
N GLN A 29 -11.61 -6.91 -9.08
CA GLN A 29 -12.24 -6.32 -7.91
C GLN A 29 -11.63 -4.99 -7.45
N LYS A 30 -12.21 -3.87 -7.90
CA LYS A 30 -11.99 -2.56 -7.31
C LYS A 30 -12.61 -2.58 -5.92
N VAL A 31 -11.87 -3.11 -4.94
CA VAL A 31 -12.17 -2.95 -3.52
C VAL A 31 -12.27 -1.43 -3.32
N SER A 32 -13.45 -0.96 -2.90
CA SER A 32 -13.63 0.46 -2.63
C SER A 32 -12.65 0.84 -1.53
N GLU A 33 -11.77 1.82 -1.81
CA GLU A 33 -10.86 2.37 -0.80
C GLU A 33 -11.64 2.77 0.47
N PRO A 34 -11.09 2.54 1.67
CA PRO A 34 -11.78 2.89 2.90
C PRO A 34 -12.08 4.39 2.91
N LEU A 35 -13.29 4.77 3.32
CA LEU A 35 -13.61 6.18 3.54
C LEU A 35 -12.92 6.61 4.84
N ILE A 36 -11.77 7.28 4.71
CA ILE A 36 -11.03 7.81 5.84
C ILE A 36 -11.57 9.21 6.16
N LYS A 37 -11.98 9.42 7.42
CA LYS A 37 -12.35 10.75 7.91
C LYS A 37 -11.07 11.49 8.29
N GLU A 38 -10.77 12.55 7.55
CA GLU A 38 -9.65 13.46 7.81
C GLU A 38 -10.16 14.71 8.51
N GLU A 39 -9.50 15.10 9.61
CA GLU A 39 -9.71 16.37 10.30
C GLU A 39 -8.36 17.10 10.43
N LYS A 40 -8.33 18.39 10.07
CA LYS A 40 -7.15 19.25 10.25
C LYS A 40 -7.40 20.22 11.39
N ASN A 41 -6.55 20.17 12.42
CA ASN A 41 -6.56 21.09 13.55
C ASN A 41 -5.19 21.75 13.71
N SER A 42 -5.09 23.02 13.29
CA SER A 42 -3.83 23.78 13.21
C SER A 42 -2.72 22.97 12.53
N ASP A 43 -1.86 22.37 13.35
CA ASP A 43 -0.60 21.73 12.97
C ASP A 43 -0.72 20.20 13.02
N THR A 44 -1.95 19.68 13.19
CA THR A 44 -2.22 18.25 13.29
C THR A 44 -3.24 17.81 12.27
N LEU A 45 -2.90 16.78 11.49
CA LEU A 45 -3.85 15.99 10.70
C LEU A 45 -4.25 14.76 11.51
N ILE A 46 -5.55 14.48 11.56
CA ILE A 46 -6.13 13.36 12.29
C ILE A 46 -6.89 12.47 11.30
N PHE A 47 -6.61 11.17 11.34
CA PHE A 47 -7.26 10.16 10.50
C PHE A 47 -7.88 9.10 11.40
N SER A 48 -9.21 8.97 11.35
CA SER A 48 -9.90 7.91 12.10
C SER A 48 -9.71 6.56 11.45
N LEU A 49 -9.38 5.54 12.25
CA LEU A 49 -9.19 4.16 11.78
C LEU A 49 -10.48 3.33 11.80
N GLU A 50 -11.64 3.93 12.09
CA GLU A 50 -12.92 3.23 12.17
C GLU A 50 -13.24 2.39 10.92
N SER A 51 -12.98 2.91 9.72
CA SER A 51 -13.24 2.20 8.47
C SER A 51 -12.16 1.16 8.11
N VAL A 52 -10.99 1.22 8.75
CA VAL A 52 -9.88 0.28 8.55
C VAL A 52 -9.99 -0.90 9.51
N LEU A 53 -10.23 -0.62 10.79
CA LEU A 53 -10.23 -1.61 11.87
C LEU A 53 -11.64 -2.08 12.28
N GLY A 54 -12.68 -1.35 11.88
CA GLY A 54 -14.05 -1.58 12.33
C GLY A 54 -14.32 -1.13 13.78
N VAL A 55 -13.38 -0.40 14.40
CA VAL A 55 -13.47 0.11 15.77
C VAL A 55 -13.07 1.59 15.82
N SER A 56 -13.81 2.40 16.58
CA SER A 56 -13.74 3.87 16.54
C SER A 56 -12.85 4.50 17.61
N ASP A 57 -12.12 3.68 18.37
CA ASP A 57 -11.28 4.09 19.50
C ASP A 57 -9.83 4.39 19.08
N TYR A 58 -9.49 4.27 17.80
CA TYR A 58 -8.13 4.52 17.30
C TYR A 58 -8.09 5.57 16.21
N ASP A 59 -7.13 6.48 16.34
CA ASP A 59 -6.81 7.48 15.33
C ASP A 59 -5.30 7.50 15.06
N VAL A 60 -4.93 7.88 13.84
CA VAL A 60 -3.58 8.29 13.48
C VAL A 60 -3.50 9.81 13.48
N ARG A 61 -2.43 10.35 14.07
CA ARG A 61 -2.14 11.78 14.09
C ARG A 61 -0.81 12.07 13.42
N LEU A 62 -0.79 13.07 12.55
CA LEU A 62 0.43 13.60 11.97
C LEU A 62 0.59 15.05 12.44
N ILE A 63 1.55 15.26 13.33
CA ILE A 63 1.77 16.53 14.02
C ILE A 63 3.01 17.19 13.43
N GLN A 64 2.88 18.41 12.92
CA GLN A 64 4.00 19.22 12.47
C GLN A 64 4.81 19.69 13.69
N ILE A 65 6.13 19.44 13.69
CA ILE A 65 7.01 19.83 14.80
C ILE A 65 7.70 21.15 14.50
N ASP A 66 8.37 21.22 13.35
CA ASP A 66 9.11 22.39 12.94
C ASP A 66 9.29 22.40 11.42
N SER A 67 8.73 23.41 10.76
CA SER A 67 8.80 23.58 9.31
C SER A 67 10.02 24.38 8.85
N SER A 68 10.88 24.82 9.79
CA SER A 68 12.02 25.69 9.46
C SER A 68 13.24 24.92 8.93
N PHE A 69 13.25 23.59 9.07
CA PHE A 69 14.31 22.73 8.56
C PHE A 69 14.00 22.23 7.15
N VAL A 70 14.93 22.49 6.23
CA VAL A 70 14.81 22.16 4.79
C VAL A 70 15.57 20.87 4.44
N SER A 71 16.04 20.12 5.45
CA SER A 71 16.86 18.93 5.23
C SER A 71 16.00 17.67 5.28
N GLU A 72 16.09 16.83 4.25
CA GLU A 72 15.40 15.53 4.17
C GLU A 72 15.80 14.57 5.31
N ASP A 73 17.01 14.76 5.87
CA ASP A 73 17.54 13.97 6.99
C ASP A 73 17.02 14.41 8.37
N ILE A 74 16.27 15.52 8.45
CA ILE A 74 15.74 16.04 9.71
C ILE A 74 14.22 15.80 9.72
N PRO A 75 13.70 15.05 10.71
CA PRO A 75 12.27 14.91 10.89
C PRO A 75 11.59 16.26 11.09
N ASN A 76 10.53 16.52 10.34
CA ASN A 76 9.70 17.72 10.45
C ASN A 76 8.29 17.42 11.00
N GLN A 77 7.95 16.14 11.17
CA GLN A 77 6.67 15.67 11.64
C GLN A 77 6.80 14.52 12.64
N ARG A 78 5.82 14.41 13.53
CA ARG A 78 5.61 13.28 14.43
C ARG A 78 4.36 12.53 14.01
N LEU A 79 4.52 11.25 13.73
CA LEU A 79 3.42 10.31 13.62
C LEU A 79 3.07 9.78 15.01
N GLU A 80 1.78 9.69 15.33
CA GLU A 80 1.28 9.01 16.52
C GLU A 80 0.09 8.11 16.17
N LEU A 81 0.07 6.90 16.74
CA LEU A 81 -1.15 6.11 16.88
C LEU A 81 -1.69 6.37 18.28
N VAL A 82 -2.96 6.77 18.37
CA VAL A 82 -3.62 7.04 19.65
C VAL A 82 -4.78 6.10 19.87
N HIS A 83 -5.00 5.73 21.13
CA HIS A 83 -6.12 4.94 21.61
C HIS A 83 -6.95 5.76 22.59
N GLN A 84 -8.26 5.86 22.35
CA GLN A 84 -9.19 6.57 23.21
C GLN A 84 -9.65 5.68 24.38
N VAL A 85 -9.20 6.02 25.59
CA VAL A 85 -9.58 5.35 26.84
C VAL A 85 -10.27 6.36 27.76
N ASN A 86 -11.52 6.11 28.13
CA ASN A 86 -12.29 6.96 29.05
C ASN A 86 -12.26 8.46 28.69
N SER A 87 -12.47 8.77 27.41
CA SER A 87 -12.43 10.14 26.85
C SER A 87 -11.05 10.83 26.90
N THR A 88 -9.98 10.08 27.15
CA THR A 88 -8.60 10.54 27.03
C THR A 88 -7.90 9.78 25.92
N PHE A 89 -7.02 10.45 25.17
CA PHE A 89 -6.19 9.80 24.15
C PHE A 89 -4.85 9.39 24.75
N GLN A 90 -4.50 8.12 24.59
CA GLN A 90 -3.19 7.58 24.96
C GLN A 90 -2.39 7.30 23.70
N VAL A 91 -1.18 7.84 23.62
CA VAL A 91 -0.25 7.53 22.52
C VAL A 91 0.29 6.11 22.74
N ILE A 92 0.04 5.22 21.79
CA ILE A 92 0.49 3.81 21.84
C ILE A 92 1.59 3.49 20.83
N TYR A 93 1.83 4.39 19.86
CA TYR A 93 2.97 4.37 18.96
C TYR A 93 3.37 5.81 18.61
N SER A 94 4.67 6.06 18.43
CA SER A 94 5.16 7.34 17.89
C SER A 94 6.41 7.13 17.05
N ASP A 95 6.48 7.85 15.92
CA ASP A 95 7.67 7.92 15.09
C ASP A 95 7.94 9.37 14.65
N LEU A 96 9.21 9.69 14.42
CA LEU A 96 9.65 10.97 13.87
C LEU A 96 9.98 10.77 12.40
N ILE A 97 9.28 11.51 11.54
CA ILE A 97 9.45 11.39 10.09
C ILE A 97 9.64 12.73 9.41
N HIS A 98 10.17 12.65 8.21
CA HIS A 98 10.22 13.74 7.27
C HIS A 98 9.13 13.57 6.21
N SER A 99 8.41 14.65 5.88
CA SER A 99 7.43 14.71 4.81
C SER A 99 7.42 16.10 4.15
N ASP A 100 7.47 16.15 2.82
CA ASP A 100 7.40 17.40 2.06
C ASP A 100 5.95 17.88 1.84
N PHE A 101 5.00 16.95 1.67
CA PHE A 101 3.66 17.25 1.16
C PHE A 101 2.51 16.80 2.09
N GLU A 102 2.82 16.27 3.28
CA GLU A 102 1.84 15.74 4.25
C GLU A 102 0.83 14.75 3.67
N LYS A 103 1.16 14.10 2.54
CA LYS A 103 0.22 13.23 1.83
C LYS A 103 0.16 11.87 2.51
N VAL A 104 -1.02 11.54 3.02
CA VAL A 104 -1.33 10.24 3.64
C VAL A 104 -2.21 9.40 2.70
N GLN A 105 -1.96 8.10 2.63
CA GLN A 105 -2.76 7.14 1.89
C GLN A 105 -2.96 5.87 2.73
N PHE A 106 -4.06 5.16 2.47
CA PHE A 106 -4.34 3.87 3.07
C PHE A 106 -4.44 2.82 1.96
N LYS A 107 -3.52 1.86 1.92
CA LYS A 107 -3.43 0.83 0.88
C LYS A 107 -2.87 -0.46 1.46
N ASP A 108 -3.45 -1.59 1.10
CA ASP A 108 -2.96 -2.90 1.48
C ASP A 108 -1.68 -3.25 0.70
N PHE A 109 -0.55 -3.37 1.40
CA PHE A 109 0.78 -3.65 0.86
C PHE A 109 1.32 -5.00 1.30
N ASN A 110 0.55 -5.83 1.98
CA ASN A 110 0.95 -7.17 2.41
C ASN A 110 -0.10 -8.27 2.09
N SER A 111 -1.20 -7.89 1.46
CA SER A 111 -2.36 -8.73 1.11
C SER A 111 -3.06 -9.39 2.30
N ASP A 112 -3.07 -8.75 3.47
CA ASP A 112 -3.85 -9.19 4.63
C ASP A 112 -5.28 -8.62 4.65
N HIS A 113 -5.64 -7.84 3.63
CA HIS A 113 -6.92 -7.14 3.46
C HIS A 113 -7.18 -6.02 4.46
N ILE A 114 -6.15 -5.55 5.16
CA ILE A 114 -6.18 -4.38 6.01
C ILE A 114 -5.37 -3.28 5.31
N PRO A 115 -5.98 -2.14 5.00
CA PRO A 115 -5.25 -1.02 4.42
C PRO A 115 -4.12 -0.54 5.35
N ASP A 116 -2.88 -0.56 4.86
CA ASP A 116 -1.71 -0.04 5.55
C ASP A 116 -1.56 1.47 5.38
N LEU A 117 -0.85 2.11 6.30
CA LEU A 117 -0.63 3.55 6.30
C LEU A 117 0.62 3.93 5.49
N LEU A 118 0.44 4.73 4.46
CA LEU A 118 1.53 5.35 3.70
C LEU A 118 1.57 6.85 3.98
N ILE A 119 2.75 7.35 4.34
CA ILE A 119 3.00 8.78 4.52
C ILE A 119 4.11 9.20 3.58
N GLN A 120 3.85 10.17 2.73
CA GLN A 120 4.81 10.65 1.74
C GLN A 120 6.07 11.19 2.43
N CYS A 121 7.25 10.81 1.93
CA CYS A 121 8.54 11.33 2.41
C CYS A 121 8.97 12.53 1.57
N ILE A 122 9.58 12.26 0.41
CA ILE A 122 10.09 13.25 -0.54
C ILE A 122 9.54 13.01 -1.94
N SER A 123 9.66 14.01 -2.80
CA SER A 123 9.51 13.86 -4.24
C SER A 123 10.70 14.49 -4.95
N ASP A 124 11.35 13.75 -5.83
CA ASP A 124 12.37 14.37 -6.68
C ASP A 124 11.75 15.24 -7.79
N VAL A 125 12.60 15.97 -8.52
CA VAL A 125 12.21 16.88 -9.61
C VAL A 125 11.48 16.21 -10.78
N ARG A 126 11.51 14.87 -10.85
CA ARG A 126 10.80 14.07 -11.87
C ARG A 126 9.54 13.44 -11.32
N SER A 127 9.05 13.91 -10.16
CA SER A 127 7.86 13.37 -9.50
C SER A 127 8.00 11.89 -9.13
N ASN A 128 9.20 11.45 -8.75
CA ASN A 128 9.35 10.15 -8.11
C ASN A 128 9.13 10.28 -6.61
N TRP A 129 7.93 9.89 -6.17
CA TRP A 129 7.50 10.00 -4.78
C TRP A 129 7.98 8.80 -3.98
N THR A 130 8.40 9.04 -2.75
CA THR A 130 8.73 8.00 -1.78
C THR A 130 7.79 8.09 -0.59
N TYR A 131 7.66 7.01 0.18
CA TYR A 131 6.72 6.92 1.30
C TYR A 131 7.33 6.15 2.47
N ASN A 132 7.00 6.51 3.70
CA ASN A 132 7.10 5.59 4.83
C ASN A 132 5.86 4.68 4.78
N LEU A 133 6.07 3.38 4.94
CA LEU A 133 4.99 2.38 5.05
C LEU A 133 4.92 1.89 6.50
N TYR A 134 3.71 1.91 7.07
CA TYR A 134 3.41 1.33 8.37
C TYR A 134 2.29 0.32 8.21
N LEU A 135 2.59 -0.94 8.54
CA LEU A 135 1.60 -1.99 8.57
C LEU A 135 0.69 -1.82 9.78
N ILE A 136 -0.61 -2.01 9.56
CA ILE A 136 -1.62 -1.96 10.62
C ILE A 136 -1.98 -3.39 11.02
N GLU A 137 -1.65 -3.79 12.24
CA GLU A 137 -1.94 -5.15 12.70
C GLU A 137 -3.40 -5.32 13.16
N LYS A 138 -4.01 -6.45 12.79
CA LYS A 138 -5.40 -6.80 13.14
C LYS A 138 -5.62 -7.14 14.61
N ASP A 139 -4.65 -7.83 15.22
CA ASP A 139 -4.81 -8.49 16.53
C ASP A 139 -4.62 -7.53 17.72
N GLY A 140 -4.41 -6.26 17.40
CA GLY A 140 -4.23 -5.14 18.32
C GLY A 140 -3.59 -4.04 17.49
N PRO A 141 -4.20 -2.86 17.41
CA PRO A 141 -3.72 -1.82 16.51
C PRO A 141 -2.35 -1.35 16.99
N SER A 142 -1.35 -1.85 16.29
CA SER A 142 0.03 -1.45 16.35
C SER A 142 0.38 -0.90 14.97
N LEU A 143 1.32 0.04 14.93
CA LEU A 143 1.95 0.42 13.68
C LEU A 143 3.32 -0.23 13.63
N LYS A 144 3.59 -0.94 12.54
CA LYS A 144 4.93 -1.48 12.28
C LYS A 144 5.51 -0.84 11.02
N LYS A 145 6.54 0.00 11.21
CA LYS A 145 7.26 0.62 10.09
C LYS A 145 8.02 -0.45 9.30
N ILE A 146 7.95 -0.37 7.97
CA ILE A 146 8.74 -1.23 7.08
C ILE A 146 10.05 -0.54 6.72
N GLU A 147 11.14 -1.11 7.21
CA GLU A 147 12.48 -0.59 7.01
C GLU A 147 12.90 -0.61 5.54
N GLY A 148 13.44 0.51 5.07
CA GLY A 148 13.90 0.70 3.69
C GLY A 148 12.81 1.02 2.67
N PHE A 149 11.53 0.93 3.01
CA PHE A 149 10.43 1.22 2.07
C PHE A 149 10.47 2.67 1.57
N ASN A 150 10.94 3.60 2.41
CA ASN A 150 11.15 5.02 2.09
C ASN A 150 12.18 5.28 0.99
N ARG A 151 12.89 4.26 0.51
CA ARG A 151 13.83 4.37 -0.62
C ARG A 151 13.20 3.96 -1.95
N ILE A 152 12.05 3.30 -1.92
CA ILE A 152 11.36 2.85 -3.12
C ILE A 152 10.60 4.02 -3.73
N LYS A 153 10.92 4.32 -4.98
CA LYS A 153 10.28 5.38 -5.76
C LYS A 153 9.01 4.87 -6.43
N ASN A 154 7.93 5.65 -6.34
CA ASN A 154 6.60 5.35 -6.89
C ASN A 154 6.17 3.89 -6.62
N PRO A 155 6.13 3.45 -5.35
CA PRO A 155 5.76 2.08 -5.03
C PRO A 155 4.29 1.81 -5.34
N GLU A 156 4.03 0.68 -5.99
CA GLU A 156 2.69 0.16 -6.25
C GLU A 156 2.64 -1.33 -5.91
N TRP A 157 1.66 -1.76 -5.13
CA TRP A 157 1.45 -3.17 -4.85
C TRP A 157 0.89 -3.91 -6.06
N ASP A 158 1.50 -5.03 -6.42
CA ASP A 158 1.05 -5.94 -7.46
C ASP A 158 0.34 -7.15 -6.83
N TYR A 159 -0.98 -7.11 -6.83
CA TYR A 159 -1.82 -8.17 -6.29
C TYR A 159 -1.67 -9.52 -7.02
N GLU A 160 -1.19 -9.55 -8.27
CA GLU A 160 -0.99 -10.81 -8.98
C GLU A 160 0.29 -11.52 -8.52
N THR A 161 1.34 -10.76 -8.22
CA THR A 161 2.66 -11.32 -7.90
C THR A 161 3.00 -11.26 -6.41
N GLY A 162 2.28 -10.47 -5.61
CA GLY A 162 2.60 -10.19 -4.22
C GLY A 162 3.92 -9.43 -4.06
N LEU A 163 4.28 -8.64 -5.07
CA LEU A 163 5.50 -7.82 -5.10
C LEU A 163 5.13 -6.34 -5.16
N ILE A 164 6.06 -5.50 -4.73
CA ILE A 164 5.98 -4.05 -4.94
C ILE A 164 6.67 -3.73 -6.26
N ARG A 165 5.96 -3.08 -7.17
CA ARG A 165 6.52 -2.50 -8.39
C ARG A 165 6.96 -1.07 -8.12
N SER A 166 8.12 -0.71 -8.64
CA SER A 166 8.63 0.65 -8.67
C SER A 166 8.78 1.10 -10.12
N TYR A 167 8.22 2.25 -10.48
CA TYR A 167 8.41 2.89 -11.78
C TYR A 167 9.13 4.22 -11.60
N VAL A 168 10.37 4.33 -12.06
CA VAL A 168 11.18 5.53 -11.87
C VAL A 168 11.33 6.28 -13.17
N VAL A 169 10.90 7.54 -13.17
CA VAL A 169 11.08 8.47 -14.28
C VAL A 169 12.47 9.08 -14.17
N SER A 170 13.33 8.87 -15.17
CA SER A 170 14.73 9.32 -15.12
C SER A 170 15.27 9.71 -16.50
N GLY A 171 16.59 9.88 -16.65
CA GLY A 171 17.18 9.98 -18.00
C GLY A 171 16.99 8.68 -18.80
N GLN A 172 16.89 7.55 -18.11
CA GLN A 172 16.41 6.27 -18.62
C GLN A 172 15.40 5.71 -17.62
N ASP A 173 14.15 5.58 -18.02
CA ASP A 173 13.12 5.02 -17.16
C ASP A 173 13.45 3.57 -16.85
N TYR A 174 13.22 3.17 -15.59
CA TYR A 174 13.47 1.79 -15.17
C TYR A 174 12.37 1.30 -14.22
N LYS A 175 12.25 -0.03 -14.19
CA LYS A 175 11.34 -0.74 -13.31
C LYS A 175 12.13 -1.63 -12.37
N GLU A 176 11.72 -1.65 -11.12
CA GLU A 176 12.27 -2.55 -10.11
C GLU A 176 11.14 -3.25 -9.38
N LEU A 177 11.46 -4.43 -8.84
CA LEU A 177 10.55 -5.23 -8.04
C LEU A 177 11.14 -5.36 -6.65
N TYR A 178 10.26 -5.33 -5.66
CA TYR A 178 10.63 -5.48 -4.26
C TYR A 178 9.67 -6.43 -3.57
N ARG A 179 10.13 -7.03 -2.48
CA ARG A 179 9.32 -7.88 -1.60
C ARG A 179 9.40 -7.35 -0.18
N ILE A 180 8.27 -7.36 0.54
CA ILE A 180 8.26 -7.18 1.99
C ILE A 180 8.74 -8.50 2.63
N ASN A 181 9.84 -8.44 3.37
CA ASN A 181 10.41 -9.57 4.05
C ASN A 181 9.90 -9.62 5.50
N ARG A 182 9.08 -10.63 5.80
CA ARG A 182 8.51 -10.90 7.15
C ARG A 182 7.87 -9.67 7.82
N ASN A 183 7.19 -8.84 7.04
CA ASN A 183 6.52 -7.63 7.54
C ASN A 183 7.48 -6.70 8.32
N ASP A 184 8.75 -6.63 7.92
CA ASP A 184 9.78 -5.93 8.69
C ASP A 184 10.61 -4.97 7.82
N SER A 185 11.00 -5.42 6.64
CA SER A 185 11.85 -4.66 5.73
C SER A 185 11.48 -4.97 4.28
N VAL A 186 12.04 -4.18 3.35
CA VAL A 186 11.97 -4.49 1.91
C VAL A 186 13.31 -4.96 1.38
N GLU A 187 13.25 -5.90 0.43
CA GLU A 187 14.38 -6.34 -0.37
C GLU A 187 14.08 -6.22 -1.86
N ARG A 188 15.11 -5.89 -2.66
CA ARG A 188 14.99 -5.92 -4.12
C ARG A 188 14.82 -7.37 -4.57
N PHE A 189 13.83 -7.61 -5.41
CA PHE A 189 13.57 -8.90 -6.01
C PHE A 189 14.20 -8.97 -7.42
N GLU A 190 15.12 -9.91 -7.60
CA GLU A 190 15.68 -10.25 -8.90
C GLU A 190 15.05 -11.57 -9.36
N TRP A 191 14.52 -11.60 -10.59
CA TRP A 191 14.12 -12.87 -11.19
C TRP A 191 15.40 -13.69 -11.42
N GLU A 192 15.52 -14.87 -10.82
CA GLU A 192 16.48 -15.85 -11.31
C GLU A 192 16.06 -16.21 -12.73
N VAL A 193 16.73 -15.63 -13.72
CA VAL A 193 16.56 -16.03 -15.12
C VAL A 193 17.05 -17.48 -15.17
N ALA A 194 16.13 -18.43 -15.32
CA ALA A 194 16.49 -19.82 -15.59
C ALA A 194 17.52 -19.80 -16.74
N SER A 195 18.70 -20.38 -16.47
CA SER A 195 19.82 -20.34 -17.40
C SER A 195 19.35 -20.73 -18.81
N PRO A 196 19.81 -20.05 -19.87
CA PRO A 196 19.44 -20.42 -21.22
C PRO A 196 19.79 -21.89 -21.42
N ILE A 197 18.80 -22.69 -21.82
CA ILE A 197 18.99 -24.07 -22.24
C ILE A 197 20.09 -24.01 -23.30
N LYS A 198 21.25 -24.60 -23.00
CA LYS A 198 22.30 -24.78 -24.00
C LYS A 198 21.71 -25.69 -25.06
N GLU A 199 21.47 -25.15 -26.25
CA GLU A 199 21.25 -25.98 -27.43
C GLU A 199 22.55 -26.75 -27.70
N GLU A 200 22.49 -28.07 -27.57
CA GLU A 200 23.53 -29.01 -28.02
C GLU A 200 23.38 -29.31 -29.52
#